data_AF-A0A960WV05-F1
#
_entry.id   AF-A0A960WV05-F1
#
_cell.length_a   1.000
_cell.length_b   1.000
_cell.length_c   1.000
_cell.angle_alpha   90.00
_cell.angle_beta   90.00
_cell.angle_gamma   90.00
#
_symmetry.space_group_name_H-M   'P 1'
#
loop_
_entity.id
_entity.type
_entity.pdbx_description
1 polymer ?
#
loop_
_entity_poly.entity_id
_entity_poly.type
_entity_poly.pdbx_seq_one_letter_code
_entity_poly.pdbx_strand_id
1 'polypeptide(L)'
;ESGAAGKSLFDLKPFRDEILSGNGDWEPRRSDREGEAALDEVLVFRGETWQAAASDPETVRSLLPPGSRLARLDEKGSGSRRYGLEMAVATEGEDGEFFLTQTARKLAGETDRLRYTRGEIEALLPECVGAALAPVEVKGFVLRGRTLSLLASLGARKLTVYQDDSGLALVEPPRRRVEVTAETHVTDHDSGDTFEPVPGSPAHSWRRLGLIDETGHPTLRGSLFSLFQGGEGLAVAAALEDESYPVEELVVHLANLRAGHRFDLDAVPGIETLVGSSGSERLAAACRRAYGPVDHEGYLSLGLPVHYGEGAAEVISLLLSGKLGQLVGRGTALDFGPGDVERVFVEWLSLLRHVRNAPDLDLARWRELKAAAGAELARQGRRAPLADLPELPAPVLQRPTRHGIPYGAI
;
A
#
# COMPACT_ATOMS: atom_id res chain seq x y z
N GLU A 1 46.75 4.75 6.74
CA GLU A 1 45.70 5.62 7.28
C GLU A 1 44.36 5.15 6.71
N SER A 2 43.59 4.46 7.55
CA SER A 2 42.30 3.85 7.19
C SER A 2 41.23 4.93 7.18
N GLY A 3 40.67 5.21 6.00
CA GLY A 3 39.53 6.11 5.83
C GLY A 3 38.38 5.66 6.73
N ALA A 4 37.93 6.57 7.59
CA ALA A 4 36.80 6.37 8.47
C ALA A 4 35.56 6.13 7.61
N ALA A 5 35.12 4.88 7.51
CA ALA A 5 33.77 4.54 7.08
C ALA A 5 32.81 5.36 7.95
N GLY A 6 31.97 6.18 7.30
CA GLY A 6 30.97 6.99 7.97
C GLY A 6 30.18 6.12 8.94
N LYS A 7 30.39 6.33 10.23
CA LYS A 7 29.55 5.73 11.26
C LYS A 7 28.18 6.32 11.08
N SER A 8 27.23 5.51 10.60
CA SER A 8 25.80 5.80 10.73
C SER A 8 25.56 6.22 12.17
N LEU A 9 25.09 7.45 12.37
CA LEU A 9 25.00 8.08 13.70
C LEU A 9 24.00 7.35 14.63
N PHE A 10 23.31 6.29 14.16
CA PHE A 10 22.29 5.57 14.91
C PHE A 10 22.23 4.05 14.69
N ASP A 11 23.17 3.40 13.97
CA ASP A 11 23.12 1.94 13.68
C ASP A 11 21.73 1.45 13.19
N LEU A 12 20.99 2.32 12.49
CA LEU A 12 19.66 2.02 11.99
C LEU A 12 19.79 1.10 10.77
N LYS A 13 19.57 -0.19 11.01
CA LYS A 13 19.56 -1.21 9.97
C LYS A 13 18.24 -1.15 9.19
N PRO A 14 18.25 -1.36 7.86
CA PRO A 14 17.01 -1.49 7.09
C PRO A 14 16.23 -2.71 7.58
N PHE A 15 14.91 -2.58 7.73
CA PHE A 15 14.03 -3.67 8.10
C PHE A 15 12.89 -3.79 7.10
N ARG A 16 12.50 -5.03 6.78
CA ARG A 16 11.26 -5.31 6.03
C ARG A 16 10.27 -6.05 6.91
N ASP A 17 8.99 -5.75 6.75
CA ASP A 17 7.92 -6.50 7.39
C ASP A 17 7.54 -7.67 6.49
N GLU A 18 7.53 -8.88 7.06
CA GLU A 18 7.15 -10.12 6.40
C GLU A 18 5.92 -10.72 7.06
N ILE A 19 5.14 -11.45 6.29
CA ILE A 19 4.02 -12.26 6.76
C ILE A 19 4.31 -13.75 6.49
N LEU A 20 3.79 -14.61 7.36
CA LEU A 20 3.82 -16.05 7.13
C LEU A 20 2.72 -16.40 6.12
N SER A 21 3.08 -16.98 4.98
CA SER A 21 2.14 -17.47 3.96
C SER A 21 1.45 -18.75 4.41
N GLY A 22 0.35 -19.11 3.76
CA GLY A 22 -0.40 -20.35 3.99
C GLY A 22 0.43 -21.61 3.73
N ASN A 23 1.48 -21.51 2.91
CA ASN A 23 2.41 -22.62 2.62
C ASN A 23 3.52 -22.78 3.68
N GLY A 24 3.62 -21.85 4.63
CA GLY A 24 4.61 -21.88 5.71
C GLY A 24 5.90 -21.10 5.42
N ASP A 25 6.01 -20.46 4.26
CA ASP A 25 7.13 -19.59 3.91
C ASP A 25 6.87 -18.14 4.35
N TRP A 26 7.94 -17.40 4.66
CA TRP A 26 7.84 -15.98 4.97
C TRP A 26 8.01 -15.14 3.70
N GLU A 27 7.05 -14.27 3.43
CA GLU A 27 7.05 -13.39 2.26
C GLU A 27 6.97 -11.91 2.67
N PRO A 28 7.51 -10.97 1.86
CA PRO A 28 7.37 -9.54 2.11
C PRO A 28 5.89 -9.12 2.13
N ARG A 29 5.48 -8.35 3.15
CA ARG A 29 4.11 -7.85 3.25
C ARG A 29 3.85 -6.79 2.17
N ARG A 30 2.74 -6.93 1.45
CA ARG A 30 2.25 -5.92 0.50
C ARG A 30 0.90 -5.36 0.92
N SER A 31 0.70 -4.05 0.76
CA SER A 31 -0.49 -3.32 1.23
C SER A 31 -1.72 -3.53 0.35
N ASP A 32 -1.53 -3.85 -0.92
CA ASP A 32 -2.57 -4.12 -1.93
C ASP A 32 -3.26 -5.47 -1.76
N ARG A 33 -2.76 -6.32 -0.86
CA ARG A 33 -3.24 -7.69 -0.63
C ARG A 33 -4.26 -7.82 0.49
N GLU A 34 -4.71 -6.69 1.05
CA GLU A 34 -5.80 -6.68 2.02
C GLU A 34 -7.16 -6.74 1.31
N GLY A 35 -8.04 -7.60 1.78
CA GLY A 35 -9.35 -7.81 1.17
C GLY A 35 -10.35 -8.48 2.10
N GLU A 36 -11.41 -9.03 1.51
CA GLU A 36 -12.42 -9.80 2.22
C GLU A 36 -12.65 -11.17 1.57
N ALA A 37 -12.74 -12.22 2.37
CA ALA A 37 -13.07 -13.57 1.93
C ALA A 37 -14.07 -14.25 2.88
N ALA A 38 -14.83 -15.22 2.37
CA ALA A 38 -15.83 -15.96 3.14
C ALA A 38 -15.16 -16.87 4.19
N LEU A 39 -15.74 -17.00 5.39
CA LEU A 39 -15.21 -17.82 6.50
C LEU A 39 -14.79 -19.24 6.09
N ASP A 40 -15.48 -19.85 5.11
CA ASP A 40 -15.17 -21.19 4.61
C ASP A 40 -13.90 -21.28 3.75
N GLU A 41 -13.44 -20.16 3.21
CA GLU A 41 -12.32 -20.06 2.27
C GLU A 41 -11.04 -19.54 2.94
N VAL A 42 -11.10 -19.29 4.25
CA VAL A 42 -10.05 -18.56 4.98
C VAL A 42 -9.31 -19.45 5.95
N LEU A 43 -8.01 -19.19 6.10
CA LEU A 43 -7.13 -19.87 7.04
C LEU A 43 -6.80 -18.96 8.23
N VAL A 44 -6.67 -19.57 9.41
CA VAL A 44 -6.16 -18.94 10.63
C VAL A 44 -4.94 -19.70 11.13
N PHE A 45 -3.96 -18.96 11.65
CA PHE A 45 -2.77 -19.56 12.24
C PHE A 45 -2.97 -19.82 13.73
N ARG A 46 -2.86 -21.08 14.16
CA ARG A 46 -2.99 -21.50 15.56
C ARG A 46 -1.98 -22.60 15.87
N GLY A 47 -1.27 -22.45 16.99
CA GLY A 47 -0.32 -23.47 17.47
C GLY A 47 0.68 -23.91 16.39
N GLU A 48 1.24 -22.96 15.66
CA GLU A 48 2.22 -23.17 14.58
C GLU A 48 1.70 -23.81 13.29
N THR A 49 0.38 -23.95 13.12
CA THR A 49 -0.21 -24.55 11.91
C THR A 49 -1.35 -23.69 11.35
N TRP A 50 -1.50 -23.74 10.03
CA TRP A 50 -2.67 -23.21 9.34
C TRP A 50 -3.84 -24.18 9.43
N GLN A 51 -5.00 -23.67 9.80
CA GLN A 51 -6.24 -24.42 9.81
C GLN A 51 -7.39 -23.58 9.26
N ALA A 52 -8.42 -24.23 8.73
CA ALA A 52 -9.61 -23.55 8.24
C ALA A 52 -10.27 -22.73 9.36
N ALA A 53 -10.62 -21.48 9.08
CA ALA A 53 -11.25 -20.58 10.05
C ALA A 53 -12.60 -21.14 10.56
N ALA A 54 -13.37 -21.80 9.70
CA ALA A 54 -14.60 -22.51 10.07
C ALA A 54 -14.38 -23.69 11.05
N SER A 55 -13.14 -24.20 11.15
CA SER A 55 -12.73 -25.24 12.09
C SER A 55 -12.15 -24.68 13.40
N ASP A 56 -11.95 -23.37 13.51
CA ASP A 56 -11.39 -22.73 14.70
C ASP A 56 -12.50 -22.21 15.63
N PRO A 57 -12.61 -22.73 16.87
CA PRO A 57 -13.70 -22.37 17.77
C PRO A 57 -13.63 -20.92 18.27
N GLU A 58 -12.44 -20.32 18.34
CA GLU A 58 -12.28 -18.93 18.78
C GLU A 58 -12.72 -17.95 17.70
N THR A 59 -12.28 -18.19 16.47
CA THR A 59 -12.67 -17.40 15.29
C THR A 59 -14.18 -17.41 15.13
N VAL A 60 -14.81 -18.59 15.10
CA VAL A 60 -16.28 -18.68 14.96
C VAL A 60 -16.99 -18.03 16.14
N ARG A 61 -16.47 -18.17 17.38
CA ARG A 61 -17.06 -17.55 18.56
C ARG A 61 -17.07 -16.02 18.49
N SER A 62 -16.03 -15.41 17.94
CA SER A 62 -15.94 -13.94 17.77
C SER A 62 -17.02 -13.41 16.82
N LEU A 63 -17.53 -14.26 15.93
CA LEU A 63 -18.56 -13.92 14.95
C LEU A 63 -19.98 -14.21 15.46
N LEU A 64 -20.16 -14.86 16.61
CA LEU A 64 -21.50 -15.27 17.04
C LEU A 64 -22.39 -14.05 17.36
N PRO A 65 -23.63 -14.00 16.82
CA PRO A 65 -24.59 -12.98 17.20
C PRO A 65 -25.02 -13.13 18.67
N PRO A 66 -25.47 -12.04 19.33
CA PRO A 66 -25.96 -12.09 20.70
C PRO A 66 -27.07 -13.13 20.90
N GLY A 67 -26.99 -13.90 21.99
CA GLY A 67 -27.97 -14.95 22.30
C GLY A 67 -27.78 -16.26 21.53
N SER A 68 -26.71 -16.38 20.75
CA SER A 68 -26.28 -17.66 20.16
C SER A 68 -25.07 -18.24 20.90
N ARG A 69 -24.81 -19.54 20.68
CA ARG A 69 -23.64 -20.24 21.21
C ARG A 69 -22.92 -21.01 20.11
N LEU A 70 -21.64 -21.29 20.34
CA LEU A 70 -20.84 -22.10 19.43
C LEU A 70 -21.43 -23.51 19.36
N ALA A 71 -21.64 -23.98 18.14
CA ALA A 71 -22.15 -25.31 17.89
C ALA A 71 -21.31 -26.03 16.85
N ARG A 72 -21.21 -27.35 17.00
CA ARG A 72 -20.53 -28.20 16.03
C ARG A 72 -21.56 -28.67 14.99
N LEU A 73 -21.26 -28.46 13.71
CA LEU A 73 -22.16 -28.76 12.59
C LEU A 73 -21.81 -30.07 11.86
N ASP A 74 -20.61 -30.63 12.06
CA ASP A 74 -20.21 -31.90 11.45
C ASP A 74 -20.92 -33.13 12.05
N GLU A 75 -21.33 -34.02 11.15
CA GLU A 75 -21.79 -35.37 11.49
C GLU A 75 -20.62 -36.19 12.06
N LYS A 76 -20.93 -37.12 12.98
CA LYS A 76 -19.90 -37.99 13.59
C LYS A 76 -19.17 -38.77 12.49
N GLY A 77 -17.91 -38.42 12.24
CA GLY A 77 -17.01 -39.14 11.34
C GLY A 77 -16.54 -38.38 10.10
N SER A 78 -17.00 -37.14 9.84
CA SER A 78 -16.71 -36.43 8.58
C SER A 78 -15.33 -35.73 8.48
N GLY A 79 -14.32 -36.18 9.23
CA GLY A 79 -12.94 -35.70 9.11
C GLY A 79 -12.68 -34.31 9.71
N SER A 80 -13.04 -33.23 9.02
CA SER A 80 -12.77 -31.85 9.44
C SER A 80 -13.88 -31.30 10.34
N ARG A 81 -13.52 -30.85 11.55
CA ARG A 81 -14.45 -30.19 12.49
C ARG A 81 -14.99 -28.91 11.86
N ARG A 82 -16.28 -28.67 11.93
CA ARG A 82 -16.89 -27.43 11.44
C ARG A 82 -17.80 -26.83 12.49
N TYR A 83 -17.54 -25.58 12.84
CA TYR A 83 -18.34 -24.85 13.81
C TYR A 83 -19.30 -23.88 13.13
N GLY A 84 -20.38 -23.58 13.85
CA GLY A 84 -21.36 -22.57 13.50
C GLY A 84 -22.06 -22.10 14.76
N LEU A 85 -23.32 -21.68 14.60
CA LEU A 85 -24.13 -21.16 15.69
C LEU A 85 -25.28 -22.10 16.05
N GLU A 86 -25.58 -22.19 17.34
CA GLU A 86 -26.82 -22.72 17.88
C GLU A 86 -27.56 -21.60 18.61
N MET A 87 -28.84 -21.41 18.29
CA MET A 87 -29.68 -20.38 18.91
C MET A 87 -30.94 -21.04 19.44
N ALA A 88 -31.26 -20.80 20.72
CA ALA A 88 -32.52 -21.25 21.29
C ALA A 88 -33.68 -20.47 20.67
N VAL A 89 -34.55 -21.16 19.94
CA VAL A 89 -35.62 -20.53 19.16
C VAL A 89 -37.00 -20.77 19.72
N ALA A 90 -37.25 -21.89 20.41
CA ALA A 90 -38.52 -22.14 21.06
C ALA A 90 -38.41 -23.02 22.31
N THR A 91 -39.47 -23.02 23.11
CA THR A 91 -39.63 -23.90 24.27
C THR A 91 -40.93 -24.68 24.16
N GLU A 92 -40.85 -25.99 24.34
CA GLU A 92 -41.95 -26.94 24.33
C GLU A 92 -42.81 -26.79 25.59
N GLY A 93 -44.13 -26.66 25.39
CA GLY A 93 -45.20 -26.64 26.37
C GLY A 93 -45.69 -28.03 26.76
N GLU A 94 -46.60 -28.12 27.73
CA GLU A 94 -47.04 -29.42 28.28
C GLU A 94 -47.81 -30.27 27.25
N ASP A 95 -48.46 -29.62 26.29
CA ASP A 95 -49.30 -30.24 25.27
C ASP A 95 -48.55 -30.54 23.95
N GLY A 96 -47.22 -30.45 23.91
CA GLY A 96 -46.41 -30.63 22.70
C GLY A 96 -46.36 -29.40 21.75
N GLU A 97 -47.03 -28.31 22.13
CA GLU A 97 -46.97 -27.01 21.47
C GLU A 97 -45.68 -26.26 21.80
N PHE A 98 -45.16 -25.48 20.86
CA PHE A 98 -43.95 -24.67 21.06
C PHE A 98 -44.28 -23.19 21.20
N PHE A 99 -43.52 -22.51 22.06
CA PHE A 99 -43.54 -21.05 22.18
C PHE A 99 -42.17 -20.50 21.79
N LEU A 100 -42.14 -19.56 20.84
CA LEU A 100 -40.90 -18.91 20.43
C LEU A 100 -40.20 -18.22 21.62
N THR A 101 -38.88 -18.25 21.66
CA THR A 101 -38.09 -17.48 22.63
C THR A 101 -38.21 -15.98 22.33
N GLN A 102 -37.81 -15.13 23.27
CA GLN A 102 -37.84 -13.68 23.04
C GLN A 102 -37.01 -13.27 21.82
N THR A 103 -35.85 -13.89 21.62
CA THR A 103 -34.98 -13.63 20.47
C THR A 103 -35.65 -14.06 19.17
N ALA A 104 -36.22 -15.27 19.11
CA ALA A 104 -36.89 -15.76 17.91
C ALA A 104 -38.14 -14.93 17.55
N ARG A 105 -38.93 -14.50 18.54
CA ARG A 105 -40.05 -13.57 18.29
C ARG A 105 -39.59 -12.26 17.67
N LYS A 106 -38.50 -11.67 18.17
CA LYS A 106 -37.92 -10.45 17.58
C LYS A 106 -37.46 -10.67 16.13
N LEU A 107 -36.84 -11.82 15.85
CA LEU A 107 -36.41 -12.18 14.49
C LEU A 107 -37.59 -12.39 13.54
N ALA A 108 -38.69 -12.96 14.03
CA ALA A 108 -39.94 -13.15 13.28
C ALA A 108 -40.83 -11.89 13.19
N GLY A 109 -40.46 -10.79 13.87
CA GLY A 109 -41.29 -9.57 13.91
C GLY A 109 -42.56 -9.70 14.77
N GLU A 110 -42.59 -10.66 15.69
CA GLU A 110 -43.75 -10.96 16.54
C GLU A 110 -43.62 -10.36 17.93
N THR A 111 -44.72 -9.78 18.43
CA THR A 111 -44.83 -9.27 19.79
C THR A 111 -45.48 -10.26 20.74
N ASP A 112 -46.42 -11.06 20.24
CA ASP A 112 -47.27 -11.93 21.05
C ASP A 112 -46.66 -13.32 21.26
N ARG A 113 -47.05 -13.97 22.35
CA ARG A 113 -46.60 -15.32 22.68
C ARG A 113 -47.55 -16.35 22.06
N LEU A 114 -47.38 -16.59 20.76
CA LEU A 114 -48.18 -17.52 19.98
C LEU A 114 -47.73 -18.99 20.17
N ARG A 115 -48.64 -19.92 19.84
CA ARG A 115 -48.42 -21.36 19.85
C ARG A 115 -48.06 -21.81 18.44
N TYR A 116 -47.04 -22.65 18.34
CA TYR A 116 -46.57 -23.21 17.08
C TYR A 116 -46.37 -24.72 17.19
N THR A 117 -46.69 -25.40 16.12
CA THR A 117 -46.18 -26.74 15.86
C THR A 117 -44.70 -26.68 15.46
N ARG A 118 -43.98 -27.79 15.63
CA ARG A 118 -42.59 -27.88 15.19
C ARG A 118 -42.43 -27.60 13.69
N GLY A 119 -43.34 -28.11 12.86
CA GLY A 119 -43.29 -27.92 11.41
C GLY A 119 -43.44 -26.46 10.99
N GLU A 120 -44.29 -25.68 11.69
CA GLU A 120 -44.43 -24.24 11.45
C GLU A 120 -43.15 -23.48 11.79
N ILE A 121 -42.49 -23.82 12.90
CA ILE A 121 -41.21 -23.22 13.28
C ILE A 121 -40.12 -23.53 12.25
N GLU A 122 -40.04 -24.79 11.81
CA GLU A 122 -39.05 -25.25 10.83
C GLU A 122 -39.27 -24.62 9.44
N ALA A 123 -40.50 -24.21 9.12
CA ALA A 123 -40.83 -23.49 7.89
C ALA A 123 -40.59 -21.97 8.00
N LEU A 124 -40.97 -21.35 9.12
CA LEU A 124 -40.94 -19.89 9.30
C LEU A 124 -39.52 -19.36 9.60
N LEU A 125 -38.83 -19.98 10.55
CA LEU A 125 -37.60 -19.38 11.10
C LEU A 125 -36.41 -19.34 10.13
N PRO A 126 -36.22 -20.26 9.16
CA PRO A 126 -35.09 -20.16 8.25
C PRO A 126 -35.05 -18.85 7.46
N GLU A 127 -36.20 -18.38 6.96
CA GLU A 127 -36.29 -17.11 6.25
C GLU A 127 -36.05 -15.92 7.18
N CYS A 128 -36.67 -15.91 8.36
CA CYS A 128 -36.50 -14.83 9.35
C CYS A 128 -35.05 -14.71 9.84
N VAL A 129 -34.40 -15.85 10.14
CA VAL A 129 -32.99 -15.90 10.56
C VAL A 129 -32.07 -15.49 9.42
N GLY A 130 -32.33 -15.99 8.21
CA GLY A 130 -31.57 -15.62 7.02
C GLY A 130 -31.61 -14.12 6.77
N ALA A 131 -32.77 -13.49 6.86
CA ALA A 131 -32.94 -12.04 6.65
C ALA A 131 -32.26 -11.20 7.75
N ALA A 132 -32.39 -11.59 9.02
CA ALA A 132 -31.92 -10.79 10.14
C ALA A 132 -30.43 -10.96 10.46
N LEU A 133 -29.85 -12.13 10.16
CA LEU A 133 -28.47 -12.47 10.51
C LEU A 133 -27.59 -12.75 9.27
N ALA A 134 -28.05 -12.39 8.07
CA ALA A 134 -27.32 -12.60 6.82
C ALA A 134 -25.85 -12.16 6.92
N PRO A 135 -24.90 -12.92 6.35
CA PRO A 135 -25.10 -14.19 5.64
C PRO A 135 -25.01 -15.41 6.59
N VAL A 136 -26.14 -16.09 6.80
CA VAL A 136 -26.26 -17.31 7.62
C VAL A 136 -27.05 -18.36 6.85
N GLU A 137 -26.61 -19.62 6.90
CA GLU A 137 -27.31 -20.75 6.29
C GLU A 137 -27.83 -21.70 7.36
N VAL A 138 -29.15 -21.86 7.46
CA VAL A 138 -29.76 -22.76 8.46
C VAL A 138 -29.56 -24.21 8.04
N LYS A 139 -28.95 -25.00 8.94
CA LYS A 139 -28.63 -26.43 8.72
C LYS A 139 -29.67 -27.37 9.32
N GLY A 140 -30.45 -26.91 10.30
CA GLY A 140 -31.53 -27.70 10.88
C GLY A 140 -31.84 -27.30 12.31
N PHE A 141 -32.56 -28.18 13.01
CA PHE A 141 -33.06 -27.95 14.36
C PHE A 141 -32.74 -29.12 15.27
N VAL A 142 -32.45 -28.82 16.53
CA VAL A 142 -32.17 -29.79 17.58
C VAL A 142 -33.01 -29.49 18.82
N LEU A 143 -33.72 -30.52 19.30
CA LEU A 143 -34.46 -30.44 20.56
C LEU A 143 -33.57 -30.96 21.70
N ARG A 144 -33.33 -30.12 22.72
CA ARG A 144 -32.55 -30.49 23.92
C ARG A 144 -33.40 -30.24 25.15
N GLY A 145 -33.87 -31.32 25.77
CA GLY A 145 -34.90 -31.22 26.80
C GLY A 145 -36.17 -30.62 26.20
N ARG A 146 -36.63 -29.49 26.74
CA ARG A 146 -37.79 -28.76 26.24
C ARG A 146 -37.43 -27.58 25.32
N THR A 147 -36.15 -27.39 24.98
CA THR A 147 -35.71 -26.23 24.18
C THR A 147 -35.38 -26.66 22.76
N LEU A 148 -36.13 -26.12 21.80
CA LEU A 148 -35.84 -26.26 20.38
C LEU A 148 -34.81 -25.19 19.98
N SER A 149 -33.69 -25.63 19.43
CA SER A 149 -32.61 -24.76 18.98
C SER A 149 -32.38 -24.92 17.49
N LEU A 150 -32.10 -23.81 16.81
CA LEU A 150 -31.73 -23.76 15.40
C LEU A 150 -30.21 -23.85 15.28
N LEU A 151 -29.72 -24.61 14.31
CA LEU A 151 -28.32 -24.74 13.94
C LEU A 151 -28.08 -24.03 12.61
N ALA A 152 -27.04 -23.20 12.53
CA ALA A 152 -26.73 -22.48 11.30
C ALA A 152 -25.21 -22.33 11.05
N SER A 153 -24.84 -22.30 9.77
CA SER A 153 -23.48 -22.05 9.29
C SER A 153 -23.25 -20.55 9.09
N LEU A 154 -22.07 -20.09 9.47
CA LEU A 154 -21.55 -18.74 9.21
C LEU A 154 -20.61 -18.71 7.99
N GLY A 155 -20.57 -19.78 7.20
CA GLY A 155 -19.56 -19.98 6.16
C GLY A 155 -19.43 -18.86 5.12
N ALA A 156 -20.56 -18.26 4.73
CA ALA A 156 -20.59 -17.14 3.78
C ALA A 156 -20.26 -15.78 4.40
N ARG A 157 -19.98 -15.71 5.71
CA ARG A 157 -19.64 -14.46 6.40
C ARG A 157 -18.24 -14.01 6.00
N LYS A 158 -18.14 -12.78 5.54
CA LYS A 158 -16.88 -12.18 5.12
C LYS A 158 -16.02 -11.78 6.31
N LEU A 159 -14.73 -12.06 6.20
CA LEU A 159 -13.67 -11.64 7.13
C LEU A 159 -12.65 -10.79 6.38
N THR A 160 -12.05 -9.84 7.06
CA THR A 160 -10.86 -9.14 6.57
C THR A 160 -9.68 -10.12 6.53
N VAL A 161 -9.02 -10.18 5.38
CA VAL A 161 -7.94 -11.14 5.11
C VAL A 161 -6.77 -10.46 4.42
N TYR A 162 -5.61 -11.10 4.53
CA TYR A 162 -4.47 -10.89 3.66
C TYR A 162 -4.40 -12.03 2.65
N GLN A 163 -4.31 -11.73 1.36
CA GLN A 163 -4.11 -12.75 0.32
C GLN A 163 -2.61 -12.94 0.05
N ASP A 164 -2.09 -14.13 0.33
CA ASP A 164 -0.68 -14.44 0.10
C ASP A 164 -0.31 -14.56 -1.39
N ASP A 165 0.99 -14.69 -1.70
CA ASP A 165 1.47 -14.83 -3.08
C ASP A 165 0.93 -16.10 -3.78
N SER A 166 0.46 -17.09 -3.02
CA SER A 166 -0.20 -18.30 -3.55
C SER A 166 -1.71 -18.16 -3.74
N GLY A 167 -2.29 -17.02 -3.31
CA GLY A 167 -3.70 -16.71 -3.43
C GLY A 167 -4.56 -17.18 -2.25
N LEU A 168 -3.96 -17.71 -1.17
CA LEU A 168 -4.68 -18.15 0.03
C LEU A 168 -5.08 -16.95 0.90
N ALA A 169 -6.30 -16.97 1.42
CA ALA A 169 -6.83 -15.93 2.28
C ALA A 169 -6.51 -16.21 3.75
N LEU A 170 -5.78 -15.31 4.41
CA LEU A 170 -5.26 -15.49 5.76
C LEU A 170 -5.84 -14.42 6.71
N VAL A 171 -6.42 -14.86 7.83
CA VAL A 171 -6.81 -13.95 8.93
C VAL A 171 -5.61 -13.71 9.83
N GLU A 172 -5.26 -12.43 9.98
CA GLU A 172 -4.20 -11.96 10.87
C GLU A 172 -2.93 -12.83 10.80
N PRO A 173 -2.32 -13.01 9.60
CA PRO A 173 -1.14 -13.85 9.47
C PRO A 173 -0.03 -13.37 10.40
N PRO A 174 0.75 -14.30 11.01
CA PRO A 174 1.92 -13.96 11.81
C PRO A 174 2.82 -13.00 11.04
N ARG A 175 3.30 -11.98 11.75
CA ARG A 175 4.15 -10.93 11.17
C ARG A 175 5.50 -10.96 11.86
N ARG A 176 6.56 -10.77 11.09
CA ARG A 176 7.90 -10.53 11.65
C ARG A 176 8.55 -9.37 10.93
N ARG A 177 9.48 -8.72 11.64
CA ARG A 177 10.33 -7.69 11.08
C ARG A 177 11.73 -8.27 10.95
N VAL A 178 12.24 -8.34 9.72
CA VAL A 178 13.57 -8.90 9.44
C VAL A 178 14.50 -7.79 9.00
N GLU A 179 15.73 -7.82 9.52
CA GLU A 179 16.79 -6.95 9.04
C GLU A 179 17.14 -7.30 7.59
N VAL A 180 17.11 -6.31 6.71
CA VAL A 180 17.53 -6.50 5.32
C VAL A 180 19.05 -6.54 5.28
N THR A 181 19.59 -7.75 5.30
CA THR A 181 20.99 -8.01 4.96
C THR A 181 21.05 -8.31 3.48
N ALA A 182 21.66 -7.42 2.70
CA ALA A 182 21.87 -7.68 1.29
C ALA A 182 23.11 -8.57 1.13
N GLU A 183 22.94 -9.72 0.48
CA GLU A 183 24.08 -10.49 0.01
C GLU A 183 24.78 -9.69 -1.10
N THR A 184 26.03 -9.31 -0.88
CA THR A 184 26.74 -8.42 -1.80
C THR A 184 27.69 -9.12 -2.75
N HIS A 185 27.86 -10.44 -2.66
CA HIS A 185 28.69 -11.20 -3.59
C HIS A 185 28.24 -11.02 -5.05
N VAL A 186 29.21 -11.10 -5.96
CA VAL A 186 29.02 -11.07 -7.41
C VAL A 186 29.76 -12.27 -8.01
N THR A 187 29.09 -12.97 -8.91
CA THR A 187 29.62 -14.06 -9.72
C THR A 187 29.82 -13.54 -11.13
N ASP A 188 31.07 -13.58 -11.59
CA ASP A 188 31.40 -13.17 -12.95
C ASP A 188 30.78 -14.17 -13.95
N HIS A 189 30.02 -13.65 -14.91
CA HIS A 189 29.26 -14.46 -15.85
C HIS A 189 30.15 -15.33 -16.76
N ASP A 190 31.34 -14.86 -17.12
CA ASP A 190 32.19 -15.51 -18.11
C ASP A 190 33.13 -16.55 -17.46
N SER A 191 33.59 -16.27 -16.24
CA SER A 191 34.52 -17.14 -15.49
C SER A 191 33.82 -18.04 -14.47
N GLY A 192 32.63 -17.66 -13.99
CA GLY A 192 31.94 -18.34 -12.89
C GLY A 192 32.56 -18.10 -11.51
N ASP A 193 33.57 -17.23 -11.42
CA ASP A 193 34.24 -16.90 -10.17
C ASP A 193 33.37 -15.96 -9.32
N THR A 194 33.15 -16.34 -8.05
CA THR A 194 32.44 -15.51 -7.08
C THR A 194 33.43 -14.69 -6.25
N PHE A 195 33.17 -13.39 -6.13
CA PHE A 195 33.93 -12.50 -5.26
C PHE A 195 33.03 -11.63 -4.40
N GLU A 196 33.54 -11.19 -3.25
CA GLU A 196 32.84 -10.26 -2.37
C GLU A 196 33.32 -8.83 -2.65
N PRO A 197 32.47 -7.95 -3.20
CA PRO A 197 32.84 -6.56 -3.45
C PRO A 197 33.19 -5.83 -2.15
N VAL A 198 34.28 -5.08 -2.18
CA VAL A 198 34.74 -4.27 -1.04
C VAL A 198 33.67 -3.24 -0.66
N PRO A 199 33.33 -3.10 0.64
CA PRO A 199 32.43 -2.04 1.10
C PRO A 199 32.88 -0.66 0.63
N GLY A 200 31.94 0.12 0.08
CA GLY A 200 32.21 1.42 -0.55
C GLY A 200 32.53 1.36 -2.04
N SER A 201 32.71 0.17 -2.64
CA SER A 201 32.79 0.04 -4.10
C SER A 201 31.41 0.24 -4.77
N PRO A 202 31.36 0.62 -6.06
CA PRO A 202 30.11 0.68 -6.82
C PRO A 202 29.39 -0.66 -6.85
N ALA A 203 30.10 -1.77 -7.11
CA ALA A 203 29.51 -3.11 -7.16
C ALA A 203 28.85 -3.51 -5.82
N HIS A 204 29.53 -3.23 -4.70
CA HIS A 204 28.95 -3.44 -3.36
C HIS A 204 27.66 -2.63 -3.17
N SER A 205 27.68 -1.35 -3.55
CA SER A 205 26.51 -0.46 -3.42
C SER A 205 25.36 -0.90 -4.33
N TRP A 206 25.66 -1.31 -5.56
CA TRP A 206 24.65 -1.76 -6.52
C TRP A 206 24.00 -3.08 -6.12
N ARG A 207 24.75 -4.06 -5.62
CA ARG A 207 24.17 -5.28 -5.03
C ARG A 207 23.32 -4.96 -3.82
N ARG A 208 23.83 -4.10 -2.92
CA ARG A 208 23.11 -3.70 -1.70
C ARG A 208 21.81 -2.97 -1.97
N LEU A 209 21.78 -2.13 -3.02
CA LEU A 209 20.58 -1.41 -3.46
C LEU A 209 19.69 -2.25 -4.39
N GLY A 210 20.07 -3.48 -4.72
CA GLY A 210 19.31 -4.36 -5.61
C GLY A 210 19.27 -3.89 -7.06
N LEU A 211 20.28 -3.13 -7.51
CA LEU A 211 20.38 -2.61 -8.88
C LEU A 211 20.93 -3.66 -9.84
N ILE A 212 21.76 -4.59 -9.35
CA ILE A 212 22.28 -5.71 -10.11
C ILE A 212 22.02 -7.02 -9.36
N ASP A 213 21.81 -8.10 -10.11
CA ASP A 213 21.71 -9.44 -9.56
C ASP A 213 23.10 -10.02 -9.21
N GLU A 214 23.12 -11.28 -8.75
CA GLU A 214 24.36 -11.97 -8.38
C GLU A 214 25.31 -12.14 -9.56
N THR A 215 24.82 -12.16 -10.80
CA THR A 215 25.63 -12.29 -12.01
C THR A 215 26.08 -10.94 -12.58
N GLY A 216 25.73 -9.84 -11.90
CA GLY A 216 26.03 -8.48 -12.34
C GLY A 216 25.10 -7.92 -13.40
N HIS A 217 24.02 -8.63 -13.76
CA HIS A 217 23.04 -8.12 -14.72
C HIS A 217 22.11 -7.10 -14.04
N PRO A 218 21.70 -6.03 -14.74
CA PRO A 218 20.74 -5.06 -14.20
C PRO A 218 19.41 -5.73 -13.84
N THR A 219 18.93 -5.50 -12.62
CA THR A 219 17.56 -5.87 -12.23
C THR A 219 16.56 -4.92 -12.90
N LEU A 220 15.25 -5.16 -12.71
CA LEU A 220 14.22 -4.20 -13.12
C LEU A 220 14.41 -2.84 -12.41
N ARG A 221 14.73 -2.86 -11.12
CA ARG A 221 15.10 -1.67 -10.33
C ARG A 221 16.32 -0.98 -10.92
N GLY A 222 17.38 -1.73 -11.23
CA GLY A 222 18.60 -1.20 -11.87
C GLY A 222 18.34 -0.57 -13.23
N SER A 223 17.51 -1.21 -14.05
CA SER A 223 17.11 -0.72 -15.37
C SER A 223 16.35 0.59 -15.24
N LEU A 224 15.36 0.66 -14.35
CA LEU A 224 14.61 1.89 -14.06
C LEU A 224 15.51 2.99 -13.50
N PHE A 225 16.36 2.65 -12.53
CA PHE A 225 17.33 3.56 -11.94
C PHE A 225 18.24 4.19 -13.00
N SER A 226 18.73 3.41 -13.96
CA SER A 226 19.62 3.87 -15.03
C SER A 226 19.01 4.94 -15.94
N LEU A 227 17.68 5.09 -15.93
CA LEU A 227 16.99 6.12 -16.70
C LEU A 227 17.16 7.50 -16.08
N PHE A 228 17.56 7.63 -14.81
CA PHE A 228 17.61 8.89 -14.08
C PHE A 228 19.03 9.30 -13.69
N GLN A 229 19.16 10.50 -13.12
CA GLN A 229 20.41 11.02 -12.61
C GLN A 229 20.48 10.88 -11.08
N GLY A 230 21.63 10.43 -10.57
CA GLY A 230 21.87 10.27 -9.13
C GLY A 230 20.83 9.38 -8.45
N GLY A 231 20.38 9.76 -7.25
CA GLY A 231 19.40 9.01 -6.46
C GLY A 231 17.94 9.09 -6.93
N GLU A 232 17.61 9.90 -7.92
CA GLU A 232 16.21 10.10 -8.37
C GLU A 232 15.56 8.77 -8.79
N GLY A 233 16.30 7.97 -9.54
CA GLY A 233 15.82 6.66 -10.02
C GLY A 233 15.55 5.68 -8.88
N LEU A 234 16.27 5.77 -7.76
CA LEU A 234 16.01 4.96 -6.58
C LEU A 234 14.67 5.34 -5.94
N ALA A 235 14.37 6.62 -5.85
CA ALA A 235 13.10 7.07 -5.29
C ALA A 235 11.91 6.70 -6.18
N VAL A 236 12.05 6.86 -7.51
CA VAL A 236 11.03 6.42 -8.46
C VAL A 236 10.83 4.90 -8.37
N ALA A 237 11.90 4.12 -8.30
CA ALA A 237 11.80 2.67 -8.15
C ALA A 237 11.10 2.26 -6.85
N ALA A 238 11.50 2.84 -5.71
CA ALA A 238 10.88 2.54 -4.42
C ALA A 238 9.38 2.87 -4.41
N ALA A 239 8.97 3.97 -5.04
CA ALA A 239 7.56 4.33 -5.15
C ALA A 239 6.76 3.39 -6.06
N LEU A 240 7.35 2.94 -7.18
CA LEU A 240 6.72 1.99 -8.11
C LEU A 240 6.73 0.53 -7.63
N GLU A 241 7.56 0.21 -6.65
CA GLU A 241 7.53 -1.08 -5.95
C GLU A 241 6.43 -1.14 -4.87
N ASP A 242 6.03 0.00 -4.30
CA ASP A 242 4.91 0.10 -3.34
C ASP A 242 3.57 0.11 -4.09
N GLU A 243 2.99 -1.08 -4.35
CA GLU A 243 1.76 -1.28 -5.14
C GLU A 243 0.58 -0.43 -4.68
N SER A 244 0.50 -0.07 -3.39
CA SER A 244 -0.59 0.77 -2.92
C SER A 244 -0.43 2.26 -3.20
N TYR A 245 0.71 2.71 -3.76
CA TYR A 245 1.00 4.12 -4.03
C TYR A 245 0.34 4.61 -5.34
N PRO A 246 -0.69 5.48 -5.31
CA PRO A 246 -1.30 5.96 -6.54
C PRO A 246 -0.31 6.72 -7.42
N VAL A 247 -0.24 6.39 -8.70
CA VAL A 247 0.69 7.05 -9.63
C VAL A 247 0.33 8.51 -9.86
N GLU A 248 -0.95 8.86 -9.75
CA GLU A 248 -1.45 10.23 -9.87
C GLU A 248 -0.93 11.13 -8.75
N GLU A 249 -0.86 10.60 -7.53
CA GLU A 249 -0.26 11.29 -6.38
C GLU A 249 1.25 11.38 -6.57
N LEU A 250 1.89 10.27 -6.96
CA LEU A 250 3.33 10.20 -7.19
C LEU A 250 3.81 11.28 -8.16
N VAL A 251 3.08 11.55 -9.25
CA VAL A 251 3.42 12.60 -10.23
C VAL A 251 3.70 13.95 -9.57
N VAL A 252 2.90 14.36 -8.58
CA VAL A 252 3.11 15.62 -7.86
C VAL A 252 4.24 15.47 -6.84
N HIS A 253 4.31 14.33 -6.14
CA HIS A 253 5.35 14.05 -5.13
C HIS A 253 6.78 14.04 -5.71
N LEU A 254 6.93 13.74 -7.01
CA LEU A 254 8.22 13.85 -7.70
C LEU A 254 8.83 15.26 -7.63
N ALA A 255 8.04 16.31 -7.35
CA ALA A 255 8.57 17.66 -7.12
C ALA A 255 9.58 17.72 -5.95
N ASN A 256 9.46 16.81 -4.96
CA ASN A 256 10.37 16.75 -3.84
C ASN A 256 11.79 16.31 -4.24
N LEU A 257 11.99 15.63 -5.38
CA LEU A 257 13.28 15.03 -5.75
C LEU A 257 14.40 16.04 -6.04
N ARG A 258 14.05 17.27 -6.44
CA ARG A 258 15.01 18.34 -6.77
C ARG A 258 14.80 19.63 -5.96
N ALA A 259 13.99 19.54 -4.91
CA ALA A 259 13.59 20.69 -4.12
C ALA A 259 14.74 21.23 -3.25
N GLY A 260 15.54 20.34 -2.66
CA GLY A 260 16.47 20.68 -1.58
C GLY A 260 15.76 21.20 -0.32
N HIS A 261 16.51 21.68 0.66
CA HIS A 261 16.00 22.02 2.00
C HIS A 261 15.14 23.31 2.08
N ARG A 262 14.88 24.01 0.98
CA ARG A 262 14.29 25.37 1.01
C ARG A 262 12.79 25.39 1.30
N PHE A 263 12.09 24.29 1.08
CA PHE A 263 10.63 24.24 1.10
C PHE A 263 10.06 23.71 2.42
N ASP A 264 10.81 23.74 3.51
CA ASP A 264 10.31 23.33 4.82
C ASP A 264 9.08 24.17 5.22
N LEU A 265 7.93 23.49 5.40
CA LEU A 265 6.66 24.11 5.77
C LEU A 265 6.23 23.78 7.20
N ASP A 266 7.00 22.99 7.96
CA ASP A 266 6.61 22.50 9.29
C ASP A 266 6.41 23.64 10.29
N ALA A 267 7.16 24.72 10.11
CA ALA A 267 7.06 25.92 10.94
C ALA A 267 5.85 26.82 10.59
N VAL A 268 5.08 26.52 9.52
CA VAL A 268 3.97 27.35 9.06
C VAL A 268 2.67 26.97 9.80
N PRO A 269 2.10 27.84 10.65
CA PRO A 269 0.91 27.49 11.43
C PRO A 269 -0.30 27.19 10.54
N GLY A 270 -0.98 26.08 10.82
CA GLY A 270 -2.20 25.67 10.12
C GLY A 270 -1.97 25.30 8.64
N ILE A 271 -0.75 24.93 8.28
CA ILE A 271 -0.40 24.48 6.93
C ILE A 271 -1.19 23.24 6.53
N GLU A 272 -1.43 22.32 7.48
CA GLU A 272 -2.21 21.10 7.29
C GLU A 272 -3.62 21.37 6.73
N THR A 273 -4.27 22.46 7.16
CA THR A 273 -5.59 22.85 6.66
C THR A 273 -5.53 23.42 5.24
N LEU A 274 -4.41 24.04 4.86
CA LEU A 274 -4.23 24.69 3.56
C LEU A 274 -3.85 23.69 2.47
N VAL A 275 -2.91 22.81 2.80
CA VAL A 275 -2.39 21.80 1.88
C VAL A 275 -3.26 20.54 1.89
N GLY A 276 -3.94 20.26 3.00
CA GLY A 276 -4.60 18.97 3.21
C GLY A 276 -3.57 17.86 3.48
N SER A 277 -4.02 16.61 3.51
CA SER A 277 -3.11 15.45 3.48
C SER A 277 -2.57 15.31 2.05
N SER A 278 -1.52 16.07 1.75
CA SER A 278 -0.77 15.96 0.49
C SER A 278 -0.14 14.58 0.38
N GLY A 279 0.29 13.99 1.50
CA GLY A 279 0.79 12.62 1.55
C GLY A 279 2.16 12.47 0.88
N SER A 280 2.87 13.57 0.61
CA SER A 280 4.15 13.53 -0.10
C SER A 280 5.27 12.91 0.74
N GLU A 281 5.10 12.86 2.06
CA GLU A 281 5.94 12.08 2.99
C GLU A 281 5.98 10.59 2.62
N ARG A 282 4.98 10.11 1.89
CA ARG A 282 4.91 8.74 1.39
C ARG A 282 6.07 8.39 0.47
N LEU A 283 6.59 9.33 -0.32
CA LEU A 283 7.75 9.11 -1.17
C LEU A 283 9.01 8.87 -0.32
N ALA A 284 9.20 9.69 0.72
CA ALA A 284 10.29 9.48 1.68
C ALA A 284 10.14 8.16 2.44
N ALA A 285 8.92 7.82 2.86
CA ALA A 285 8.62 6.56 3.53
C ALA A 285 8.90 5.34 2.63
N ALA A 286 8.51 5.40 1.35
CA ALA A 286 8.79 4.34 0.37
C ALA A 286 10.30 4.15 0.19
N CYS A 287 11.07 5.22 0.03
CA CYS A 287 12.52 5.16 -0.09
C CYS A 287 13.17 4.52 1.14
N ARG A 288 12.81 4.98 2.35
CA ARG A 288 13.37 4.45 3.59
C ARG A 288 12.95 3.01 3.87
N ARG A 289 11.75 2.60 3.43
CA ARG A 289 11.32 1.20 3.50
C ARG A 289 12.13 0.32 2.54
N ALA A 290 12.41 0.81 1.34
CA ALA A 290 13.16 0.08 0.32
C ALA A 290 14.66 -0.03 0.63
N TYR A 291 15.28 1.04 1.15
CA TYR A 291 16.74 1.15 1.26
C TYR A 291 17.24 1.26 2.71
N GLY A 292 16.38 1.60 3.67
CA GLY A 292 16.76 1.98 5.02
C GLY A 292 17.34 3.40 5.11
N PRO A 293 17.57 3.90 6.34
CA PRO A 293 18.17 5.22 6.57
C PRO A 293 19.69 5.17 6.44
N VAL A 294 20.17 4.82 5.25
CA VAL A 294 21.59 4.62 4.94
C VAL A 294 22.11 5.70 3.99
N ASP A 295 23.42 5.96 4.08
CA ASP A 295 24.12 6.81 3.14
C ASP A 295 24.79 5.96 2.06
N HIS A 296 24.58 6.35 0.80
CA HIS A 296 25.30 5.84 -0.36
C HIS A 296 25.82 7.04 -1.14
N GLU A 297 27.15 7.20 -1.18
CA GLU A 297 27.79 8.35 -1.80
C GLU A 297 27.25 8.58 -3.23
N GLY A 298 26.82 9.82 -3.50
CA GLY A 298 26.24 10.23 -4.79
C GLY A 298 24.80 9.78 -5.04
N TYR A 299 24.25 8.86 -4.24
CA TYR A 299 22.91 8.32 -4.43
C TYR A 299 21.94 8.72 -3.31
N LEU A 300 22.25 8.34 -2.07
CA LEU A 300 21.35 8.48 -0.94
C LEU A 300 22.03 9.17 0.25
N SER A 301 21.29 10.03 0.93
CA SER A 301 21.57 10.50 2.28
C SER A 301 20.39 10.14 3.19
N LEU A 302 20.65 9.43 4.29
CA LEU A 302 19.62 8.93 5.22
C LEU A 302 18.45 8.22 4.51
N GLY A 303 18.76 7.44 3.47
CA GLY A 303 17.79 6.68 2.69
C GLY A 303 17.00 7.47 1.65
N LEU A 304 17.32 8.76 1.43
CA LEU A 304 16.65 9.63 0.48
C LEU A 304 17.62 10.15 -0.59
N PRO A 305 17.16 10.48 -1.80
CA PRO A 305 18.01 11.15 -2.79
C PRO A 305 18.66 12.42 -2.22
N VAL A 306 19.91 12.70 -2.60
CA VAL A 306 20.70 13.81 -2.04
C VAL A 306 20.02 15.19 -2.18
N HIS A 307 19.21 15.37 -3.22
CA HIS A 307 18.48 16.62 -3.49
C HIS A 307 17.02 16.57 -3.06
N TYR A 308 16.61 15.52 -2.34
CA TYR A 308 15.27 15.41 -1.79
C TYR A 308 14.98 16.55 -0.82
N GLY A 309 13.83 17.18 -1.00
CA GLY A 309 13.33 18.24 -0.14
C GLY A 309 11.83 18.14 0.02
N GLU A 310 11.38 18.03 1.26
CA GLU A 310 9.96 18.00 1.61
C GLU A 310 9.32 19.39 1.44
N GLY A 311 8.01 19.44 1.20
CA GLY A 311 7.25 20.69 1.04
C GLY A 311 7.15 21.22 -0.39
N ALA A 312 7.99 20.76 -1.33
CA ALA A 312 7.90 21.21 -2.72
C ALA A 312 6.63 20.69 -3.42
N ALA A 313 6.24 19.44 -3.17
CA ALA A 313 5.00 18.87 -3.69
C ALA A 313 3.77 19.64 -3.20
N GLU A 314 3.78 20.06 -1.94
CA GLU A 314 2.76 20.88 -1.30
C GLU A 314 2.68 22.27 -1.97
N VAL A 315 3.83 22.93 -2.17
CA VAL A 315 3.90 24.23 -2.86
C VAL A 315 3.42 24.13 -4.30
N ILE A 316 3.79 23.07 -5.03
CA ILE A 316 3.30 22.84 -6.40
C ILE A 316 1.78 22.60 -6.38
N SER A 317 1.26 21.81 -5.44
CA SER A 317 -0.19 21.59 -5.29
C SER A 317 -0.95 22.89 -5.03
N LEU A 318 -0.40 23.78 -4.20
CA LEU A 318 -0.97 25.10 -3.93
C LEU A 318 -0.89 26.02 -5.17
N LEU A 319 0.20 25.96 -5.93
CA LEU A 319 0.34 26.69 -7.19
C LEU A 319 -0.73 26.22 -8.20
N LEU A 320 -0.87 24.91 -8.38
CA LEU A 320 -1.81 24.32 -9.35
C LEU A 320 -3.28 24.61 -9.01
N SER A 321 -3.60 24.71 -7.72
CA SER A 321 -4.93 25.06 -7.21
C SER A 321 -5.18 26.57 -7.08
N GLY A 322 -4.20 27.42 -7.40
CA GLY A 322 -4.30 28.88 -7.29
C GLY A 322 -4.32 29.40 -5.84
N LYS A 323 -3.91 28.57 -4.88
CA LYS A 323 -3.92 28.88 -3.44
C LYS A 323 -2.55 29.32 -2.90
N LEU A 324 -1.51 29.37 -3.72
CA LEU A 324 -0.16 29.76 -3.29
C LEU A 324 -0.12 31.13 -2.59
N GLY A 325 -0.92 32.10 -3.04
CA GLY A 325 -1.02 33.41 -2.39
C GLY A 325 -1.52 33.35 -0.93
N GLN A 326 -2.30 32.33 -0.57
CA GLN A 326 -2.74 32.11 0.81
C GLN A 326 -1.62 31.61 1.71
N LEU A 327 -0.61 30.94 1.16
CA LEU A 327 0.59 30.54 1.91
C LEU A 327 1.46 31.77 2.20
N VAL A 328 1.76 32.54 1.16
CA VAL A 328 2.58 33.77 1.24
C VAL A 328 1.92 34.83 2.16
N GLY A 329 0.58 34.90 2.17
CA GLY A 329 -0.17 35.86 2.97
C GLY A 329 -0.26 35.56 4.48
N ARG A 330 0.27 34.43 4.97
CA ARG A 330 0.19 34.05 6.41
C ARG A 330 1.14 34.82 7.32
N GLY A 331 2.01 35.66 6.78
CA GLY A 331 2.91 36.52 7.56
C GLY A 331 4.05 35.78 8.27
N THR A 332 4.20 34.47 8.01
CA THR A 332 5.38 33.69 8.39
C THR A 332 6.48 33.93 7.37
N ALA A 333 7.71 34.14 7.82
CA ALA A 333 8.86 34.19 6.93
C ALA A 333 9.06 32.80 6.31
N LEU A 334 8.99 32.73 4.98
CA LEU A 334 9.32 31.53 4.21
C LEU A 334 10.79 31.61 3.81
N ASP A 335 11.49 30.48 3.84
CA ASP A 335 12.90 30.38 3.42
C ASP A 335 13.07 30.30 1.89
N PHE A 336 11.98 30.42 1.14
CA PHE A 336 11.94 30.38 -0.31
C PHE A 336 11.12 31.55 -0.89
N GLY A 337 11.53 32.02 -2.07
CA GLY A 337 10.87 33.11 -2.79
C GLY A 337 10.18 32.67 -4.08
N PRO A 338 9.58 33.62 -4.83
CA PRO A 338 8.95 33.33 -6.12
C PRO A 338 9.89 32.65 -7.13
N GLY A 339 11.17 33.03 -7.16
CA GLY A 339 12.17 32.40 -8.03
C GLY A 339 12.45 30.93 -7.67
N ASP A 340 12.36 30.56 -6.40
CA ASP A 340 12.49 29.15 -5.99
C ASP A 340 11.28 28.33 -6.45
N VAL A 341 10.07 28.90 -6.33
CA VAL A 341 8.84 28.27 -6.82
C VAL A 341 8.90 28.06 -8.33
N GLU A 342 9.32 29.08 -9.08
CA GLU A 342 9.51 28.96 -10.54
C GLU A 342 10.54 27.89 -10.89
N ARG A 343 11.69 27.86 -10.19
CA ARG A 343 12.73 26.83 -10.38
C ARG A 343 12.16 25.43 -10.18
N VAL A 344 11.54 25.17 -9.03
CA VAL A 344 10.98 23.84 -8.72
C VAL A 344 9.88 23.46 -9.70
N PHE A 345 9.03 24.39 -10.11
CA PHE A 345 8.01 24.12 -11.12
C PHE A 345 8.63 23.70 -12.46
N VAL A 346 9.66 24.41 -12.94
CA VAL A 346 10.36 24.08 -14.18
C VAL A 346 11.09 22.74 -14.08
N GLU A 347 11.78 22.49 -12.97
CA GLU A 347 12.49 21.23 -12.72
C GLU A 347 11.54 20.04 -12.62
N TRP A 348 10.40 20.20 -11.94
CA TRP A 348 9.33 19.21 -11.88
C TRP A 348 8.78 18.89 -13.26
N LEU A 349 8.43 19.92 -14.06
CA LEU A 349 7.98 19.68 -15.44
C LEU A 349 9.06 19.03 -16.31
N SER A 350 10.34 19.36 -16.10
CA SER A 350 11.47 18.71 -16.77
C SER A 350 11.53 17.22 -16.42
N LEU A 351 11.39 16.89 -15.15
CA LEU A 351 11.35 15.51 -14.67
C LEU A 351 10.14 14.74 -15.23
N LEU A 352 8.95 15.34 -15.27
CA LEU A 352 7.78 14.70 -15.90
C LEU A 352 7.98 14.46 -17.40
N ARG A 353 8.62 15.40 -18.12
CA ARG A 353 8.96 15.20 -19.54
C ARG A 353 9.97 14.08 -19.71
N HIS A 354 10.93 13.98 -18.81
CA HIS A 354 11.91 12.91 -18.77
C HIS A 354 11.23 11.54 -18.59
N VAL A 355 10.39 11.40 -17.56
CA VAL A 355 9.58 10.19 -17.31
C VAL A 355 8.77 9.81 -18.55
N ARG A 356 7.98 10.73 -19.09
CA ARG A 356 7.12 10.47 -20.26
C ARG A 356 7.89 9.94 -21.48
N ASN A 357 9.09 10.47 -21.75
CA ASN A 357 9.85 10.15 -22.96
C ASN A 357 10.90 9.05 -22.75
N ALA A 358 11.11 8.60 -21.51
CA ALA A 358 12.04 7.54 -21.20
C ALA A 358 11.57 6.19 -21.79
N PRO A 359 12.48 5.23 -22.06
CA PRO A 359 12.14 3.93 -22.62
C PRO A 359 11.07 3.19 -21.83
N ASP A 360 10.30 2.33 -22.52
CA ASP A 360 9.41 1.39 -21.83
C ASP A 360 10.22 0.28 -21.16
N LEU A 361 9.76 -0.10 -19.97
CA LEU A 361 10.25 -1.25 -19.22
C LEU A 361 9.12 -2.26 -19.08
N ASP A 362 9.46 -3.51 -18.74
CA ASP A 362 8.45 -4.52 -18.44
C ASP A 362 7.89 -4.38 -17.02
N LEU A 363 7.28 -3.21 -16.77
CA LEU A 363 6.68 -2.84 -15.50
C LEU A 363 5.40 -2.05 -15.79
N ALA A 364 4.23 -2.63 -15.47
CA ALA A 364 2.94 -2.01 -15.74
C ALA A 364 2.83 -0.61 -15.10
N ARG A 365 3.21 -0.50 -13.83
CA ARG A 365 3.18 0.77 -13.08
C ARG A 365 4.11 1.84 -13.62
N TRP A 366 5.20 1.46 -14.28
CA TRP A 366 6.04 2.42 -15.00
C TRP A 366 5.30 3.04 -16.19
N ARG A 367 4.56 2.23 -16.96
CA ARG A 367 3.72 2.70 -18.07
C ARG A 367 2.58 3.60 -17.55
N GLU A 368 1.99 3.25 -16.42
CA GLU A 368 0.97 4.06 -15.74
C GLU A 368 1.54 5.42 -15.30
N LEU A 369 2.72 5.45 -14.67
CA LEU A 369 3.39 6.69 -14.30
C LEU A 369 3.71 7.56 -15.52
N LYS A 370 4.18 6.96 -16.62
CA LYS A 370 4.41 7.67 -17.90
C LYS A 370 3.12 8.30 -18.43
N ALA A 371 2.01 7.57 -18.38
CA ALA A 371 0.70 8.07 -18.80
C ALA A 371 0.21 9.22 -17.90
N ALA A 372 0.33 9.07 -16.58
CA ALA A 372 -0.03 10.09 -15.60
C ALA A 372 0.81 11.37 -15.77
N ALA A 373 2.13 11.23 -15.94
CA ALA A 373 3.02 12.35 -16.25
C ALA A 373 2.64 13.05 -17.57
N GLY A 374 2.28 12.27 -18.61
CA GLY A 374 1.80 12.79 -19.88
C GLY A 374 0.49 13.59 -19.75
N ALA A 375 -0.46 13.08 -18.97
CA ALA A 375 -1.73 13.76 -18.69
C ALA A 375 -1.50 15.08 -17.96
N GLU A 376 -0.62 15.11 -16.96
CA GLU A 376 -0.29 16.32 -16.22
C GLU A 376 0.40 17.36 -17.11
N LEU A 377 1.39 16.95 -17.91
CA LEU A 377 2.03 17.84 -18.90
C LEU A 377 1.03 18.44 -19.90
N ALA A 378 0.03 17.67 -20.34
CA ALA A 378 -1.01 18.18 -21.24
C ALA A 378 -1.90 19.23 -20.57
N ARG A 379 -2.20 19.09 -19.27
CA ARG A 379 -2.93 20.11 -18.49
C ARG A 379 -2.13 21.41 -18.40
N GLN A 380 -0.82 21.31 -18.18
CA GLN A 380 0.05 22.48 -18.07
C GLN A 380 0.35 23.15 -19.41
N GLY A 381 0.48 22.37 -20.49
CA GLY A 381 0.69 22.90 -21.85
C GLY A 381 -0.45 23.82 -22.32
N ARG A 382 -1.70 23.58 -21.89
CA ARG A 382 -2.85 24.45 -22.16
C ARG A 382 -2.82 25.78 -21.41
N ARG A 383 -1.96 25.91 -20.39
CA ARG A 383 -1.82 27.10 -19.53
C ARG A 383 -0.54 27.89 -19.84
N ALA A 384 0.27 27.46 -20.80
CA ALA A 384 1.53 28.14 -21.13
C ALA A 384 1.27 29.40 -21.98
N PRO A 385 1.73 30.60 -21.57
CA PRO A 385 1.62 31.82 -22.37
C PRO A 385 2.33 31.73 -23.74
N LEU A 386 3.21 30.74 -23.90
CA LEU A 386 3.96 30.47 -25.12
C LEU A 386 3.17 29.65 -26.16
N ALA A 387 2.00 29.11 -25.80
CA ALA A 387 1.17 28.32 -26.72
C ALA A 387 0.62 29.18 -27.88
N ASP A 388 0.53 30.49 -27.68
CA ASP A 388 0.08 31.48 -28.68
C ASP A 388 1.24 32.25 -29.33
N LEU A 389 2.50 31.82 -29.14
CA LEU A 389 3.59 32.45 -29.87
C LEU A 389 3.55 32.04 -31.35
N PRO A 390 3.67 33.01 -32.28
CA PRO A 390 3.80 32.68 -33.69
C PRO A 390 5.04 31.82 -33.92
N GLU A 391 4.94 30.86 -34.84
CA GLU A 391 6.09 30.06 -35.26
C GLU A 391 7.26 30.99 -35.63
N LEU A 392 8.41 30.77 -34.99
CA LEU A 392 9.60 31.53 -35.32
C LEU A 392 9.97 31.24 -36.78
N PRO A 393 10.13 32.28 -37.62
CA PRO A 393 10.53 32.08 -39.01
C PRO A 393 11.83 31.28 -39.05
N ALA A 394 11.91 30.25 -39.91
CA ALA A 394 13.12 29.46 -40.15
C ALA A 394 14.45 30.27 -40.21
N PRO A 395 14.51 31.49 -40.80
CA PRO A 395 15.75 32.28 -40.80
C PRO A 395 16.22 32.76 -39.42
N VAL A 396 15.35 32.82 -38.39
CA VAL A 396 15.74 33.20 -37.01
C VAL A 396 16.45 32.04 -36.32
N LEU A 397 15.99 30.80 -36.55
CA LEU A 397 16.58 29.57 -35.98
C LEU A 397 17.93 29.20 -36.63
N GLN A 398 18.18 29.68 -37.86
CA GLN A 398 19.40 29.42 -38.61
C GLN A 398 20.45 30.52 -38.46
N ARG A 399 20.22 31.55 -37.63
CA ARG A 399 21.26 32.56 -37.38
C ARG A 399 22.42 31.91 -36.62
N PRO A 400 23.64 31.88 -37.18
CA PRO A 400 24.79 31.39 -36.45
C PRO A 400 25.01 32.26 -35.21
N THR A 401 25.22 31.61 -34.07
CA THR A 401 25.49 32.24 -32.78
C THR A 401 26.68 33.17 -32.92
N ARG A 402 26.45 34.49 -32.88
CA ARG A 402 27.55 35.47 -32.88
C ARG A 402 28.12 35.54 -31.47
N HIS A 403 29.14 34.73 -31.20
CA HIS A 403 30.00 34.92 -30.05
C HIS A 403 30.94 36.10 -30.31
N GLY A 404 30.55 37.28 -29.83
CA GLY A 404 31.39 38.48 -29.91
C GLY A 404 30.63 39.71 -29.45
N ILE A 405 30.92 40.16 -28.23
CA ILE A 405 30.67 41.56 -27.85
C ILE A 405 31.78 42.36 -28.52
N PRO A 406 31.49 43.28 -29.47
CA PRO A 406 32.53 44.15 -30.00
C PRO A 406 32.95 45.12 -28.90
N TYR A 407 34.12 44.86 -28.30
CA TYR A 407 34.84 45.89 -27.56
C TYR A 407 35.34 46.93 -28.57
N GLY A 408 34.56 48.00 -28.73
CA GLY A 408 34.88 49.06 -29.69
C GLY A 408 33.86 50.19 -29.71
N ALA A 409 33.54 50.74 -28.54
CA ALA A 409 33.03 52.10 -28.37
C ALA A 409 33.05 52.47 -26.88
N ILE A 410 34.22 52.92 -26.41
CA ILE A 410 34.32 53.95 -25.36
C ILE A 410 34.64 55.24 -26.11
#